data_AF-A0A920R9M2-F1
#
_entry.id   AF-A0A920R9M2-F1
#
_cell.length_a   1.000
_cell.length_b   1.000
_cell.length_c   1.000
_cell.angle_alpha   90.00
_cell.angle_beta   90.00
_cell.angle_gamma   90.00
#
_symmetry.space_group_name_H-M   'P 1'
#
loop_
_entity.id
_entity.type
_entity.pdbx_description
1 polymer ?
#
loop_
_entity_poly.entity_id
_entity_poly.type
_entity_poly.pdbx_seq_one_letter_code
_entity_poly.pdbx_strand_id
1 'polypeptide(L)'
;MRKIFQSLICVLLLFTSWNGFAAAECDADGDVQFLCGPVSPEDLAQVPDSPWVVASGMEDDGYLYFTNSDDLSTTAVYPAANARHELIDRFAGLSRATHFWFSSPWSKPGSW
;
A
#
# COMPACT_ATOMS: atom_id res chain seq x y z
N MET A 1 26.66 -21.26 36.22
CA MET A 1 26.79 -19.85 35.80
C MET A 1 26.98 -19.69 34.28
N ARG A 2 27.98 -20.32 33.65
CA ARG A 2 28.22 -20.22 32.19
C ARG A 2 27.04 -20.64 31.28
N LYS A 3 26.32 -21.71 31.64
CA LYS A 3 25.13 -22.19 30.91
C LYS A 3 23.91 -21.27 31.01
N ILE A 4 23.78 -20.56 32.14
CA ILE A 4 22.71 -19.59 32.37
C ILE A 4 22.98 -18.33 31.54
N PHE A 5 24.25 -17.89 31.49
CA PHE A 5 24.69 -16.79 30.64
C PHE A 5 24.47 -17.06 29.15
N GLN A 6 24.78 -18.27 28.67
CA GLN A 6 24.50 -18.66 27.28
C GLN A 6 23.00 -18.66 26.95
N SER A 7 22.16 -19.13 27.88
CA SER A 7 20.71 -19.16 27.68
C SER A 7 20.12 -17.74 27.60
N LEU A 8 20.58 -16.83 28.46
CA LEU A 8 20.13 -15.44 28.45
C LEU A 8 20.52 -14.70 27.16
N ILE A 9 21.71 -14.96 26.61
CA ILE A 9 22.15 -14.37 25.33
C ILE A 9 21.29 -14.88 24.17
N CYS A 10 20.98 -16.18 24.12
CA CYS A 10 20.10 -16.72 23.06
C CYS A 10 18.69 -16.13 23.12
N VAL A 11 18.13 -15.94 24.32
CA VAL A 11 16.82 -15.31 24.49
C VAL A 11 16.87 -13.84 24.05
N LEU A 12 17.92 -13.08 24.40
CA LEU A 12 18.08 -11.69 23.99
C LEU A 12 18.17 -11.53 22.46
N LEU A 13 18.87 -12.44 21.77
CA LEU A 13 19.04 -12.42 20.31
C LEU A 13 17.75 -12.77 19.55
N LEU A 14 16.83 -13.51 20.18
CA LEU A 14 15.52 -13.80 19.59
C LEU A 14 14.52 -12.64 19.74
N PHE A 15 14.76 -11.69 20.64
CA PHE A 15 13.93 -10.49 20.79
C PHE A 15 14.31 -9.34 19.85
N THR A 16 15.53 -9.35 19.29
CA THR A 16 16.00 -8.28 18.39
C THR A 16 15.69 -8.53 16.92
N SER A 17 15.06 -9.66 16.57
CA SER A 17 14.68 -10.00 15.20
C SER A 17 13.30 -9.47 14.77
N TRP A 18 12.64 -8.64 15.59
CA TRP A 18 11.44 -7.89 15.18
C TRP A 18 11.84 -6.60 14.44
N ASN A 19 12.58 -6.74 13.34
CA ASN A 19 12.71 -5.65 12.38
C ASN A 19 11.65 -5.92 11.32
N GLY A 20 10.71 -4.97 11.22
CA GLY A 20 9.50 -5.06 10.42
C GLY A 20 9.76 -5.47 8.99
N PHE A 21 8.71 -6.02 8.37
CA PHE A 21 8.59 -6.17 6.92
C PHE A 21 9.23 -4.96 6.25
N ALA A 22 10.27 -5.20 5.45
CA ALA A 22 10.97 -4.14 4.75
C ALA A 22 9.95 -3.41 3.88
N ALA A 23 9.52 -2.23 4.33
CA ALA A 23 8.95 -1.24 3.44
C ALA A 23 10.01 -0.96 2.37
N ALA A 24 9.58 -0.73 1.12
CA ALA A 24 10.48 -0.21 0.10
C ALA A 24 11.29 0.95 0.68
N GLU A 25 12.59 1.00 0.37
CA GLU A 25 13.53 2.02 0.84
C GLU A 25 12.88 3.40 0.60
N CYS A 26 12.35 3.99 1.66
CA CYS A 26 11.58 5.24 1.63
C CYS A 26 12.41 6.37 2.24
N ASP A 27 13.72 6.25 2.09
CA ASP A 27 14.67 7.27 2.50
C ASP A 27 14.66 8.40 1.48
N ALA A 28 14.85 9.63 1.95
CA ALA A 28 14.96 10.80 1.09
C ALA A 28 16.12 10.66 0.08
N ASP A 29 15.94 11.20 -1.13
CA ASP A 29 16.98 11.32 -2.15
C ASP A 29 17.34 12.79 -2.36
N GLY A 30 18.43 13.22 -1.74
CA GLY A 30 18.86 14.61 -1.71
C GLY A 30 17.80 15.51 -1.04
N ASP A 31 17.23 16.43 -1.81
CA ASP A 31 16.19 17.35 -1.35
C ASP A 31 14.76 16.77 -1.53
N VAL A 32 14.63 15.59 -2.15
CA VAL A 32 13.34 14.94 -2.39
C VAL A 32 12.99 14.07 -1.19
N GLN A 33 11.86 14.40 -0.54
CA GLN A 33 11.28 13.57 0.51
C GLN A 33 10.25 12.63 -0.08
N PHE A 34 10.30 11.36 0.32
CA PHE A 34 9.33 10.35 -0.11
C PHE A 34 8.28 10.14 0.96
N LEU A 35 7.07 9.84 0.49
CA LEU A 35 5.94 9.50 1.31
C LEU A 35 5.82 7.99 1.42
N CYS A 36 5.87 7.47 2.64
CA CYS A 36 5.86 6.04 2.89
C CYS A 36 4.46 5.54 3.23
N GLY A 37 4.20 4.26 2.91
CA GLY A 37 2.99 3.56 3.34
C GLY A 37 2.09 3.08 2.20
N PRO A 38 1.69 3.92 1.24
CA PRO A 38 0.91 3.47 0.09
C PRO A 38 1.67 2.42 -0.71
N VAL A 39 1.01 1.30 -1.02
CA VAL A 39 1.59 0.25 -1.86
C VAL A 39 0.98 0.37 -3.26
N SER A 40 1.85 0.43 -4.27
CA SER A 40 1.50 0.61 -5.68
C SER A 40 0.45 1.71 -5.92
N PRO A 41 0.70 2.98 -5.52
CA PRO A 41 -0.27 4.05 -5.70
C PRO A 41 -0.43 4.42 -7.19
N GLU A 42 -1.66 4.46 -7.71
CA GLU A 42 -1.95 4.72 -9.14
C GLU A 42 -2.55 6.11 -9.37
N ASP A 43 -3.63 6.45 -8.65
CA ASP A 43 -4.33 7.72 -8.77
C ASP A 43 -4.24 8.53 -7.48
N LEU A 44 -4.08 9.86 -7.63
CA LEU A 44 -4.00 10.81 -6.52
C LEU A 44 -5.07 11.90 -6.68
N ALA A 45 -5.81 12.19 -5.61
CA ALA A 45 -6.79 13.27 -5.57
C ALA A 45 -6.60 14.13 -4.32
N GLN A 46 -6.24 15.40 -4.51
CA GLN A 46 -6.11 16.37 -3.40
C GLN A 46 -7.49 16.78 -2.87
N VAL A 47 -7.64 16.81 -1.55
CA VAL A 47 -8.81 17.36 -0.86
C VAL A 47 -8.69 18.88 -0.82
N PRO A 48 -9.67 19.64 -1.36
CA PRO A 48 -9.61 21.10 -1.42
C PRO A 48 -9.34 21.76 -0.05
N ASP A 49 -8.55 22.85 -0.08
CA ASP A 49 -8.22 23.66 1.10
C ASP A 49 -7.63 22.87 2.28
N SER A 50 -6.91 21.78 2.00
CA SER A 50 -6.30 20.93 3.02
C SER A 50 -5.01 20.26 2.52
N PRO A 51 -4.16 19.76 3.44
CA PRO A 51 -2.97 18.99 3.08
C PRO A 51 -3.28 17.51 2.78
N TRP A 52 -4.57 17.11 2.78
CA TRP A 52 -4.94 15.72 2.58
C TRP A 52 -5.02 15.36 1.10
N VAL A 53 -4.45 14.21 0.75
CA VAL A 53 -4.54 13.58 -0.57
C VAL A 53 -5.12 12.18 -0.38
N VAL A 54 -6.02 11.79 -1.27
CA VAL A 54 -6.51 10.42 -1.39
C VAL A 54 -5.66 9.71 -2.44
N ALA A 55 -5.07 8.58 -2.08
CA ALA A 55 -4.32 7.73 -3.01
C ALA A 55 -5.01 6.37 -3.19
N SER A 56 -5.16 5.91 -4.43
CA SER A 56 -5.60 4.54 -4.73
C SER A 56 -4.39 3.61 -4.82
N GLY A 57 -4.47 2.44 -4.19
CA GLY A 57 -3.47 1.38 -4.28
C GLY A 57 -3.92 0.25 -5.20
N MET A 58 -3.03 -0.19 -6.09
CA MET A 58 -3.25 -1.34 -6.99
C MET A 58 -2.70 -2.64 -6.40
N GLU A 59 -3.17 -2.98 -5.21
CA GLU A 59 -3.00 -4.30 -4.61
C GLU A 59 -4.32 -5.08 -4.68
N ASP A 60 -4.28 -6.39 -4.42
CA ASP A 60 -5.42 -7.31 -4.62
C ASP A 60 -6.72 -6.86 -3.92
N ASP A 61 -6.62 -6.14 -2.80
CA ASP A 61 -7.76 -5.64 -2.01
C ASP A 61 -8.20 -4.20 -2.37
N GLY A 62 -7.57 -3.57 -3.36
CA GLY A 62 -7.95 -2.24 -3.86
C GLY A 62 -7.89 -1.14 -2.79
N TYR A 63 -6.71 -0.90 -2.22
CA TYR A 63 -6.55 0.00 -1.08
C TYR A 63 -6.90 1.45 -1.41
N LEU A 64 -7.42 2.17 -0.40
CA LEU A 64 -7.44 3.63 -0.39
C LEU A 64 -6.66 4.12 0.82
N TYR A 65 -5.86 5.15 0.60
CA TYR A 65 -5.05 5.79 1.62
C TYR A 65 -5.43 7.26 1.75
N PHE A 66 -5.48 7.75 2.98
CA PHE A 66 -5.36 9.17 3.27
C PHE A 66 -3.91 9.46 3.59
N THR A 67 -3.37 10.43 2.88
CA THR A 67 -1.99 10.85 3.04
C THR A 67 -1.91 12.36 3.21
N ASN A 68 -1.04 12.82 4.09
CA ASN A 68 -0.88 14.23 4.43
C ASN A 68 0.41 14.75 3.80
N SER A 69 0.31 15.79 2.97
CA SER A 69 1.45 16.35 2.25
C SER A 69 2.42 17.16 3.11
N ASP A 70 1.99 17.60 4.29
CA ASP A 70 2.80 18.48 5.15
C ASP A 70 3.74 17.67 6.05
N ASP A 71 3.24 16.59 6.64
CA ASP A 71 4.00 15.72 7.56
C ASP A 71 4.34 14.34 6.98
N LEU A 72 3.92 14.09 5.74
CA LEU A 72 4.14 12.84 4.99
C LEU A 72 3.58 11.59 5.67
N SER A 73 2.61 11.77 6.59
CA SER A 73 1.92 10.67 7.24
C SER A 73 0.88 10.02 6.33
N THR A 74 0.66 8.72 6.51
CA THR A 74 -0.31 7.95 5.73
C THR A 74 -1.12 7.03 6.61
N THR A 75 -2.40 6.87 6.29
CA THR A 75 -3.29 5.87 6.89
C THR A 75 -4.12 5.18 5.82
N ALA A 76 -4.12 3.85 5.81
CA ALA A 76 -5.05 3.07 4.99
C ALA A 76 -6.48 3.24 5.55
N VAL A 77 -7.41 3.69 4.71
CA VAL A 77 -8.82 3.90 5.06
C VAL A 77 -9.75 2.85 4.43
N TYR A 78 -9.23 2.09 3.47
CA TYR A 78 -9.92 0.97 2.85
C TYR A 78 -8.93 -0.16 2.50
N PRO A 79 -9.34 -1.45 2.64
CA PRO A 79 -10.62 -1.92 3.16
C PRO A 79 -10.71 -1.76 4.70
N ALA A 80 -11.89 -1.35 5.17
CA ALA A 80 -12.22 -1.47 6.60
C ALA A 80 -12.48 -2.94 6.96
N ALA A 81 -12.35 -3.31 8.24
CA ALA A 81 -12.45 -4.70 8.71
C ALA A 81 -13.72 -5.45 8.25
N ASN A 82 -14.81 -4.73 7.98
CA ASN A 82 -16.09 -5.27 7.53
C ASN A 82 -16.52 -4.70 6.17
N ALA A 83 -15.59 -4.15 5.39
CA ALA A 83 -15.86 -3.68 4.04
C ALA A 83 -16.30 -4.85 3.15
N ARG A 84 -17.31 -4.59 2.33
CA ARG A 84 -17.77 -5.52 1.30
C ARG A 84 -17.57 -4.88 -0.06
N HIS A 85 -16.89 -5.60 -0.95
CA HIS A 85 -16.80 -5.25 -2.35
C HIS A 85 -18.12 -5.64 -3.02
N GLU A 86 -18.98 -4.66 -3.27
CA GLU A 86 -20.23 -4.87 -3.98
C GLU A 86 -20.21 -4.08 -5.29
N LEU A 87 -20.28 -4.80 -6.41
CA LEU A 87 -20.61 -4.17 -7.68
C LEU A 87 -22.09 -3.78 -7.62
N ILE A 88 -22.39 -2.49 -7.74
CA ILE A 88 -23.76 -2.06 -7.97
C ILE A 88 -24.14 -2.56 -9.37
N ASP A 89 -25.09 -3.50 -9.45
CA ASP A 89 -25.57 -4.15 -10.67
C ASP A 89 -26.10 -3.17 -11.76
N ARG A 90 -26.17 -1.88 -11.44
CA ARG A 90 -26.44 -0.81 -12.42
C ARG A 90 -25.43 -0.74 -13.57
N PHE A 91 -24.24 -1.33 -13.41
CA PHE A 91 -23.21 -1.40 -14.47
C PHE A 91 -22.97 -2.82 -15.02
N ALA A 92 -23.70 -3.85 -14.57
CA ALA A 92 -23.49 -5.23 -15.02
C ALA A 92 -23.68 -5.41 -16.55
N GLY A 93 -24.49 -4.56 -17.17
CA GLY A 93 -24.63 -4.50 -18.64
C GLY A 93 -23.43 -3.88 -19.37
N LEU A 94 -22.64 -3.04 -18.69
CA LEU A 94 -21.43 -2.38 -19.22
C LEU A 94 -20.16 -3.21 -18.99
N SER A 95 -20.17 -4.14 -18.02
CA SER A 95 -19.07 -5.08 -17.76
C SER A 95 -18.74 -5.99 -18.95
N ARG A 96 -19.69 -6.18 -19.87
CA ARG A 96 -19.48 -6.94 -21.11
C ARG A 96 -18.63 -6.16 -22.14
N ALA A 97 -18.55 -4.83 -22.02
CA ALA A 97 -17.70 -3.98 -22.84
C ALA A 97 -16.26 -3.86 -22.28
N THR A 98 -16.07 -3.95 -20.96
CA THR A 98 -14.72 -3.89 -20.34
C THR A 98 -13.93 -5.19 -20.53
N HIS A 99 -14.60 -6.35 -20.61
CA HIS A 99 -13.97 -7.61 -21.06
C HIS A 99 -13.36 -7.49 -22.47
N PHE A 100 -13.90 -6.61 -23.33
CA PHE A 100 -13.35 -6.38 -24.67
C PHE A 100 -12.04 -5.58 -24.61
N TRP A 101 -11.86 -4.71 -23.62
CA TRP A 101 -10.66 -3.88 -23.46
C TRP A 101 -9.50 -4.67 -22.82
N PHE A 102 -9.78 -5.54 -21.85
CA PHE A 102 -8.77 -6.45 -21.27
C PHE A 102 -8.24 -7.48 -22.28
N SER A 103 -9.00 -7.77 -23.35
CA SER A 103 -8.54 -8.62 -24.47
C SER A 103 -7.72 -7.89 -25.54
N SER A 104 -7.39 -6.60 -25.33
CA SER A 104 -6.51 -5.87 -26.25
C SER A 104 -5.08 -6.46 -26.23
N PRO A 105 -4.35 -6.48 -27.36
CA PRO A 105 -3.04 -7.15 -27.45
C PRO A 105 -1.94 -6.59 -26.53
N TRP A 106 -2.18 -5.45 -25.89
CA TRP A 106 -1.25 -4.71 -25.05
C TRP A 106 -1.25 -5.15 -23.57
N SER A 107 -2.12 -6.08 -23.16
CA SER A 107 -2.22 -6.58 -21.77
C SER A 107 -1.26 -7.75 -21.44
N LYS A 108 -0.24 -7.99 -22.27
CA LYS A 108 0.78 -9.03 -21.98
C LYS A 108 1.85 -8.44 -21.04
N PRO A 109 2.19 -9.11 -19.93
CA PRO A 109 3.31 -8.66 -19.09
C PRO A 109 4.61 -8.81 -19.89
N GLY A 110 5.36 -7.71 -20.04
CA GLY A 110 6.67 -7.69 -20.71
C GLY A 110 6.85 -6.68 -21.84
N SER A 111 5.97 -5.69 -22.03
CA SER A 111 6.24 -4.54 -22.90
C SER A 111 6.60 -3.29 -22.10
N TRP A 112 7.80 -3.31 -21.53
CA TRP A 112 8.61 -2.11 -21.27
C TRP A 112 9.93 -2.31 -22.02
#